data_AF-A0A7C2E8M9-F1
#
_entry.id   AF-A0A7C2E8M9-F1
#
_cell.length_a   1.000
_cell.length_b   1.000
_cell.length_c   1.000
_cell.angle_alpha   90.00
_cell.angle_beta   90.00
_cell.angle_gamma   90.00
#
_symmetry.space_group_name_H-M   'P 1'
#
loop_
_entity.id
_entity.type
_entity.pdbx_description
1 polymer ?
#
loop_
_entity_poly.entity_id
_entity_poly.type
_entity_poly.pdbx_seq_one_letter_code
_entity_poly.pdbx_strand_id
1 'polypeptide(L)'
;MQCPNCGYKNPEGRRYCEECGEKIVHVESAKERARRRSRREAARYRLEAEKRGLDIEEAERRLRRRRRRTRPWMGVALAIALVILVIVIIVAASGGKSGPEKAVLDFYRALKEKDLLTYLKHTNIELYKMATSGEYEPDPYAEGLMDYDSYVVDNLKTKLVKEEGDYAEVELVGGFFEGIKDDGSRTGGVDFSQYPRTTSLVKIDGVWILNEYYQMKLPYPLPEVGPELPEFPEVEGSS
;
A
#
# COMPACT_ATOMS: atom_id res chain seq x y z
N MET A 1 29.30 28.02 12.67
CA MET A 1 28.71 26.74 13.12
C MET A 1 27.68 26.22 12.14
N GLN A 2 27.62 24.90 11.97
CA GLN A 2 26.68 24.28 11.04
C GLN A 2 25.33 23.99 11.72
N CYS A 3 24.23 24.29 11.05
CA CYS A 3 22.90 23.95 11.54
C CYS A 3 22.67 22.43 11.47
N PRO A 4 22.23 21.77 12.56
CA PRO A 4 21.99 20.32 12.54
C PRO A 4 20.76 19.91 11.73
N ASN A 5 19.88 20.86 11.38
CA ASN A 5 18.64 20.58 10.65
C ASN A 5 18.82 20.76 9.12
N CYS A 6 19.39 21.89 8.69
CA CYS A 6 19.53 22.20 7.25
C CYS A 6 20.98 22.20 6.73
N GLY A 7 21.99 22.07 7.60
CA GLY A 7 23.39 22.06 7.18
C GLY A 7 24.01 23.43 6.88
N TYR A 8 23.27 24.53 7.02
CA TYR A 8 23.76 25.90 6.78
C TYR A 8 24.87 26.33 7.74
N LYS A 9 25.91 26.98 7.21
CA LYS A 9 27.02 27.54 8.00
C LYS A 9 26.66 28.92 8.53
N ASN A 10 26.15 28.94 9.76
CA ASN A 10 25.85 30.17 10.48
C ASN A 10 27.11 30.81 11.09
N PRO A 11 27.14 32.15 11.23
CA PRO A 11 28.17 32.85 12.01
C PRO A 11 28.26 32.35 13.46
N GLU A 12 29.41 32.52 14.10
CA GLU A 12 29.59 32.15 15.51
C GLU A 12 28.72 33.02 16.44
N GLY A 13 28.19 32.43 17.52
CA GLY A 13 27.34 33.13 18.49
C GLY A 13 25.87 33.30 18.13
N ARG A 14 25.42 32.88 16.93
CA ARG A 14 23.99 32.88 16.56
C ARG A 14 23.20 31.86 17.39
N ARG A 15 22.04 32.28 17.91
CA ARG A 15 21.13 31.43 18.71
C ARG A 15 20.17 30.60 17.86
N TYR A 16 19.91 31.04 16.63
CA TYR A 16 19.00 30.42 15.68
C TYR A 16 19.64 30.46 14.29
N CYS A 17 19.28 29.48 13.46
CA CYS A 17 19.72 29.37 12.09
C CYS A 17 19.06 30.47 11.25
N GLU A 18 19.84 31.16 10.44
CA GLU A 18 19.35 32.25 9.59
C GLU A 18 18.48 31.75 8.44
N GLU A 19 18.72 30.52 7.99
CA GLU A 19 18.00 29.93 6.86
C GLU A 19 16.71 29.20 7.29
N CYS A 20 16.78 28.24 8.22
CA CYS A 20 15.61 27.44 8.62
C CYS A 20 14.97 27.83 9.96
N GLY A 21 15.52 28.83 10.67
CA GLY A 21 15.01 29.25 11.98
C GLY A 21 15.31 28.30 13.15
N GLU A 22 15.91 27.13 12.90
CA GLU A 22 16.19 26.13 13.93
C GLU A 22 17.14 26.65 15.02
N LYS A 23 16.92 26.25 16.27
CA LYS A 23 17.77 26.71 17.38
C LYS A 23 19.15 26.08 17.31
N ILE A 24 20.18 26.92 17.22
CA ILE A 24 21.56 26.45 17.21
C ILE A 24 21.99 26.22 18.66
N VAL A 25 21.94 24.96 19.08
CA VAL A 25 22.42 24.55 20.40
C VAL A 25 23.92 24.30 20.30
N HIS A 26 24.73 25.20 20.86
CA HIS A 26 26.14 24.92 21.09
C HIS A 26 26.26 23.71 22.02
N VAL A 27 26.84 22.63 21.52
CA VAL A 27 27.04 21.39 22.27
C VAL A 27 27.79 21.65 23.60
N GLU A 28 28.79 22.53 23.59
CA GLU A 28 29.51 22.93 24.81
C GLU A 28 28.62 23.71 25.79
N SER A 29 27.77 24.62 25.30
CA SER A 29 26.81 25.32 26.17
C SER A 29 25.76 24.38 26.76
N ALA A 30 25.33 23.36 26.00
CA ALA A 30 24.39 22.35 26.46
C ALA A 30 25.02 21.45 27.52
N LYS A 31 26.27 21.01 27.29
CA LYS A 31 27.07 20.26 28.27
C LYS A 31 27.27 21.06 29.55
N GLU A 32 27.57 22.35 29.45
CA GLU A 32 27.78 23.20 30.63
C GLU A 32 26.48 23.39 31.42
N ARG A 33 25.36 23.65 30.75
CA ARG A 33 24.04 23.71 31.37
C ARG A 33 23.65 22.39 32.04
N ALA A 34 23.95 21.26 31.40
CA ALA A 34 23.75 19.93 31.96
C ALA A 34 24.62 19.71 33.21
N ARG A 35 25.90 20.09 33.19
CA ARG A 35 26.81 20.04 34.35
C ARG A 35 26.29 20.91 35.50
N ARG A 36 25.83 22.13 35.22
CA ARG A 36 25.25 23.04 36.24
C ARG A 36 23.96 22.47 36.85
N ARG A 37 23.07 21.90 36.03
CA ARG A 37 21.85 21.23 36.51
C ARG A 37 22.21 20.04 37.40
N SER A 38 23.13 19.18 36.95
CA SER A 38 23.59 18.02 37.73
C SER A 38 24.20 18.42 39.07
N ARG A 39 25.04 19.47 39.11
CA ARG A 39 25.60 20.00 40.36
C ARG A 39 24.51 20.52 41.31
N ARG A 40 23.50 21.23 40.79
CA ARG A 40 22.37 21.73 41.60
C ARG A 40 21.50 20.61 42.15
N GLU A 41 21.23 19.58 41.35
CA GLU A 41 20.50 18.39 41.80
C GLU A 41 21.29 17.64 42.88
N ALA A 42 22.60 17.45 42.69
CA ALA A 42 23.46 16.82 43.68
C ALA A 42 23.48 17.61 45.01
N ALA A 43 23.53 18.94 44.94
CA ALA A 43 23.46 19.81 46.12
C ALA A 43 22.11 19.71 46.84
N ARG A 44 20.98 19.74 46.10
CA ARG A 44 19.64 19.52 46.69
C ARG A 44 19.54 18.18 47.38
N TYR A 45 20.07 17.13 46.76
CA TYR A 45 20.03 15.79 47.31
C TYR A 45 20.84 15.67 48.61
N ARG A 46 22.02 16.31 48.68
CA ARG A 46 22.82 16.39 49.91
C ARG A 46 22.05 17.06 51.06
N LEU A 47 21.42 18.21 50.78
CA LEU A 47 20.59 18.93 51.75
C LEU A 47 19.38 18.10 52.22
N GLU A 48 18.72 17.37 51.31
CA GLU A 48 17.60 16.49 51.65
C GLU A 48 18.03 15.28 52.47
N ALA A 49 19.20 14.70 52.17
CA ALA A 49 19.77 13.59 52.94
C ALA A 49 20.12 14.04 54.37
N GLU A 50 20.75 15.20 54.51
CA GLU A 50 21.08 15.83 55.80
C GLU A 50 19.81 16.12 56.62
N LYS A 51 18.79 16.75 56.01
CA LYS A 51 17.49 17.01 56.67
C LYS A 51 16.77 15.74 57.13
N ARG A 52 17.02 14.61 56.48
CA ARG A 52 16.40 13.31 56.81
C ARG A 52 17.28 12.45 57.71
N GLY A 53 18.44 12.94 58.16
CA GLY A 53 19.39 12.18 58.98
C GLY A 53 19.91 10.93 58.26
N LEU A 54 19.88 10.90 56.94
CA LEU A 54 20.35 9.78 56.12
C LEU A 54 21.87 9.89 55.95
N ASP A 55 22.57 8.80 56.26
CA ASP A 55 23.99 8.65 55.92
C ASP A 55 24.19 8.84 54.41
N ILE A 56 25.24 9.59 54.03
CA ILE A 56 25.65 9.87 52.65
C ILE A 56 25.78 8.56 51.87
N GLU A 57 26.29 7.51 52.52
CA GLU A 57 26.47 6.20 51.90
C GLU A 57 25.13 5.53 51.56
N GLU A 58 24.12 5.67 52.41
CA GLU A 58 22.78 5.14 52.16
C GLU A 58 22.02 5.95 51.10
N ALA A 59 22.22 7.27 51.08
CA ALA A 59 21.69 8.15 50.06
C ALA A 59 22.27 7.81 48.67
N GLU A 60 23.57 7.50 48.57
CA GLU A 60 24.20 7.05 47.33
C GLU A 60 23.72 5.66 46.88
N ARG A 61 23.54 4.70 47.80
CA ARG A 61 22.99 3.37 47.48
C ARG A 61 21.58 3.48 46.87
N ARG A 62 20.73 4.37 47.39
CA ARG A 62 19.37 4.60 46.85
C ARG A 62 19.40 5.21 45.44
N LEU A 63 20.32 6.13 45.16
CA LEU A 63 20.51 6.68 43.80
C LEU A 63 20.96 5.60 42.81
N ARG A 64 21.91 4.75 43.18
CA ARG A 64 22.38 3.64 42.32
C ARG A 64 21.24 2.70 41.94
N ARG A 65 20.33 2.38 42.88
CA ARG A 65 19.12 1.57 42.60
C ARG A 65 18.15 2.27 41.66
N ARG A 66 17.92 3.59 41.81
CA ARG A 66 17.06 4.36 40.88
C ARG A 66 17.65 4.45 39.47
N ARG A 67 18.97 4.61 39.34
CA ARG A 67 19.65 4.74 38.03
C ARG A 67 19.68 3.43 37.24
N ARG A 68 19.78 2.28 37.91
CA ARG A 68 19.68 0.95 37.27
C ARG A 68 18.24 0.56 36.88
N ARG A 69 17.24 1.30 37.37
CA ARG A 69 15.83 1.15 36.95
C ARG A 69 15.55 1.94 35.67
N THR A 70 16.48 1.94 34.72
CA THR A 70 16.16 2.27 33.33
C THR A 70 15.10 1.28 32.87
N ARG A 71 13.92 1.81 32.58
CA ARG A 71 12.67 1.08 32.40
C ARG A 71 12.88 -0.07 31.39
N PRO A 72 12.68 -1.35 31.79
CA PRO A 72 12.76 -2.49 30.86
C PRO A 72 11.79 -2.34 29.67
N TRP A 73 10.78 -1.49 29.83
CA TRP A 73 9.83 -1.08 28.79
C TRP A 73 10.47 -0.41 27.57
N MET A 74 11.60 0.30 27.71
CA MET A 74 12.30 0.86 26.55
C MET A 74 12.95 -0.23 25.68
N GLY A 75 13.46 -1.30 26.30
CA GLY A 75 13.99 -2.45 25.55
C GLY A 75 12.88 -3.21 24.81
N VAL A 76 11.72 -3.37 25.46
CA VAL A 76 10.53 -3.97 24.85
C VAL A 76 10.01 -3.11 23.70
N ALA A 77 9.91 -1.79 23.87
CA ALA A 77 9.47 -0.88 22.81
C ALA A 77 10.40 -0.90 21.60
N LEU A 78 11.72 -0.96 21.81
CA LEU A 78 12.70 -1.07 20.73
C LEU A 78 12.59 -2.42 19.99
N ALA A 79 12.36 -3.51 20.71
CA ALA A 79 12.15 -4.83 20.12
C ALA A 79 10.86 -4.88 19.30
N ILE A 80 9.75 -4.32 19.80
CA ILE A 80 8.48 -4.19 19.06
C ILE A 80 8.68 -3.34 17.80
N ALA A 81 9.37 -2.20 17.91
CA ALA A 81 9.66 -1.34 16.77
C ALA A 81 10.50 -2.05 15.70
N LEU A 82 11.49 -2.86 16.10
CA LEU A 82 12.29 -3.68 15.19
C LEU A 82 11.46 -4.78 14.51
N VAL A 83 10.57 -5.45 15.24
CA VAL A 83 9.65 -6.46 14.66
C VAL A 83 8.70 -5.81 13.65
N ILE A 84 8.11 -4.66 13.99
CA ILE A 84 7.26 -3.90 13.05
C ILE A 84 8.05 -3.49 11.81
N LEU A 85 9.28 -3.00 11.98
CA LEU A 85 10.14 -2.62 10.87
C LEU A 85 10.47 -3.83 9.97
N VAL A 86 10.77 -4.99 10.55
CA VAL A 86 10.99 -6.23 9.80
C VAL A 86 9.72 -6.65 9.04
N ILE A 87 8.53 -6.56 9.65
CA ILE A 87 7.27 -6.85 8.97
C ILE A 87 7.04 -5.87 7.81
N VAL A 88 7.25 -4.57 8.02
CA VAL A 88 7.12 -3.55 6.96
C VAL A 88 8.12 -3.79 5.83
N ILE A 89 9.36 -4.16 6.15
CA ILE A 89 10.38 -4.53 5.15
C ILE A 89 9.95 -5.80 4.40
N ILE A 90 9.41 -6.81 5.08
CA ILE A 90 8.92 -8.04 4.43
C ILE A 90 7.74 -7.71 3.50
N VAL A 91 6.78 -6.88 3.92
CA VAL A 91 5.64 -6.48 3.10
C VAL A 91 6.11 -5.64 1.91
N ALA A 92 6.97 -4.64 2.12
CA ALA A 92 7.53 -3.81 1.05
C ALA A 92 8.44 -4.59 0.09
N ALA A 93 9.22 -5.56 0.59
CA ALA A 93 10.08 -6.42 -0.21
C ALA A 93 9.32 -7.58 -0.89
N SER A 94 8.13 -7.93 -0.40
CA SER A 94 7.36 -9.03 -0.96
C SER A 94 6.78 -8.73 -2.35
N GLY A 95 6.82 -7.48 -2.81
CA GLY A 95 6.21 -7.11 -4.11
C GLY A 95 4.77 -7.62 -4.23
N GLY A 96 4.09 -7.78 -3.09
CA GLY A 96 2.83 -8.49 -2.98
C GLY A 96 1.77 -7.68 -3.69
N LYS A 97 1.27 -8.21 -4.81
CA LYS A 97 0.13 -7.65 -5.53
C LYS A 97 -1.03 -7.47 -4.56
N SER A 98 -1.70 -6.33 -4.64
CA SER A 98 -2.88 -6.05 -3.80
C SER A 98 -4.00 -7.05 -4.09
N GLY A 99 -4.99 -7.13 -3.19
CA GLY A 99 -6.16 -7.99 -3.37
C GLY A 99 -6.88 -7.77 -4.72
N PRO A 100 -7.20 -6.52 -5.11
CA PRO A 100 -7.79 -6.21 -6.41
C PRO A 100 -6.91 -6.62 -7.59
N GLU A 101 -5.61 -6.32 -7.53
CA GLU A 101 -4.67 -6.70 -8.60
C GLU A 101 -4.59 -8.21 -8.79
N LYS A 102 -4.60 -8.96 -7.69
CA LYS A 102 -4.64 -10.42 -7.73
C LYS A 102 -5.91 -10.93 -8.40
N ALA A 103 -7.07 -10.33 -8.14
CA ALA A 103 -8.32 -10.72 -8.78
C ALA A 103 -8.30 -10.51 -10.30
N VAL A 104 -7.75 -9.39 -10.78
CA VAL A 104 -7.57 -9.16 -12.23
C VAL A 104 -6.66 -10.21 -12.84
N LEU A 105 -5.56 -10.56 -12.19
CA LEU A 105 -4.63 -11.56 -12.70
C LEU A 105 -5.18 -12.98 -12.66
N ASP A 106 -5.92 -13.32 -11.61
CA ASP A 106 -6.60 -14.59 -11.47
C ASP A 106 -7.70 -14.72 -12.55
N PHE A 107 -8.40 -13.64 -12.91
CA PHE A 107 -9.33 -13.61 -14.05
C PHE A 107 -8.67 -13.98 -15.39
N TYR A 108 -7.54 -13.35 -15.76
CA TYR A 108 -6.83 -13.70 -17.00
C TYR A 108 -6.24 -15.11 -16.96
N ARG A 109 -5.76 -15.55 -15.80
CA ARG A 109 -5.32 -16.93 -15.64
C ARG A 109 -6.48 -17.90 -15.87
N ALA A 110 -7.66 -17.61 -15.33
CA ALA A 110 -8.85 -18.43 -15.51
C ALA A 110 -9.21 -18.56 -16.99
N LEU A 111 -9.14 -17.47 -17.76
CA LEU A 111 -9.33 -17.49 -19.22
C LEU A 111 -8.32 -18.42 -19.91
N LYS A 112 -7.03 -18.29 -19.59
CA LYS A 112 -5.97 -19.13 -20.17
C LYS A 112 -6.13 -20.61 -19.82
N GLU A 113 -6.51 -20.92 -18.59
CA GLU A 113 -6.59 -22.28 -18.05
C GLU A 113 -7.97 -22.93 -18.24
N LYS A 114 -8.95 -22.20 -18.79
CA LYS A 114 -10.36 -22.60 -18.85
C LYS A 114 -10.94 -22.95 -17.45
N ASP A 115 -10.47 -22.27 -16.40
CA ASP A 115 -10.95 -22.44 -15.03
C ASP A 115 -12.26 -21.66 -14.81
N LEU A 116 -13.38 -22.35 -15.02
CA LEU A 116 -14.71 -21.78 -14.88
C LEU A 116 -14.99 -21.26 -13.47
N LEU A 117 -14.56 -21.97 -12.42
CA LEU A 117 -14.88 -21.57 -11.05
C LEU A 117 -14.17 -20.28 -10.68
N THR A 118 -12.89 -20.17 -11.02
CA THR A 118 -12.13 -18.92 -10.78
C THR A 118 -12.65 -17.79 -11.64
N TYR A 119 -13.05 -18.06 -12.89
CA TYR A 119 -13.69 -17.07 -13.75
C TYR A 119 -14.98 -16.53 -13.12
N LEU A 120 -15.91 -17.41 -12.72
CA LEU A 120 -17.17 -17.00 -12.10
C LEU A 120 -16.94 -16.26 -10.78
N LYS A 121 -16.00 -16.72 -9.94
CA LYS A 121 -15.66 -16.06 -8.67
C LYS A 121 -15.37 -14.56 -8.84
N HIS A 122 -14.73 -14.18 -9.94
CA HIS A 122 -14.31 -12.81 -10.19
C HIS A 122 -15.20 -12.04 -11.18
N THR A 123 -16.28 -12.64 -11.68
CA THR A 123 -17.19 -12.01 -12.65
C THR A 123 -18.66 -12.05 -12.23
N ASN A 124 -19.09 -13.12 -11.57
CA ASN A 124 -20.46 -13.30 -11.08
C ASN A 124 -20.47 -14.19 -9.81
N ILE A 125 -20.57 -13.55 -8.65
CA ILE A 125 -20.50 -14.22 -7.35
C ILE A 125 -21.70 -15.14 -7.08
N GLU A 126 -22.88 -14.84 -7.64
CA GLU A 126 -24.07 -15.67 -7.48
C GLU A 126 -23.89 -16.99 -8.22
N LEU A 127 -23.47 -16.93 -9.50
CA LEU A 127 -23.17 -18.12 -10.27
C LEU A 127 -22.02 -18.93 -9.66
N TYR A 128 -21.01 -18.27 -9.08
CA TYR A 128 -19.95 -18.98 -8.34
C TYR A 128 -20.49 -19.74 -7.12
N LYS A 129 -21.41 -19.15 -6.36
CA LYS A 129 -22.06 -19.82 -5.22
C LYS A 129 -22.90 -21.01 -5.68
N MET A 130 -23.68 -20.85 -6.76
CA MET A 130 -24.43 -21.95 -7.35
C MET A 130 -23.51 -23.07 -7.86
N ALA A 131 -22.38 -22.71 -8.48
CA ALA A 131 -21.42 -23.69 -9.00
C ALA A 131 -20.73 -24.47 -7.88
N THR A 132 -20.45 -23.81 -6.75
CA THR A 132 -19.85 -24.45 -5.58
C THR A 132 -20.85 -25.27 -4.77
N SER A 133 -22.15 -24.95 -4.79
CA SER A 133 -23.21 -25.76 -4.19
C SER A 133 -23.65 -26.94 -5.07
N GLY A 134 -23.25 -26.96 -6.34
CA GLY A 134 -23.68 -27.96 -7.33
C GLY A 134 -25.05 -27.68 -7.96
N GLU A 135 -25.60 -26.48 -7.74
CA GLU A 135 -26.88 -26.02 -8.28
C GLU A 135 -26.73 -25.27 -9.61
N TYR A 136 -25.49 -25.03 -10.06
CA TYR A 136 -25.23 -24.39 -11.34
C TYR A 136 -25.50 -25.35 -12.49
N GLU A 137 -26.55 -25.06 -13.24
CA GLU A 137 -26.77 -25.60 -14.57
C GLU A 137 -26.15 -24.63 -15.59
N PRO A 138 -25.09 -25.03 -16.33
CA PRO A 138 -24.57 -24.20 -17.40
C PRO A 138 -25.69 -23.99 -18.42
N ASP A 139 -25.93 -22.73 -18.77
CA ASP A 139 -26.87 -22.42 -19.85
C ASP A 139 -26.38 -23.12 -21.12
N PRO A 140 -27.21 -23.97 -21.77
CA PRO A 140 -26.84 -24.64 -23.02
C PRO A 140 -26.50 -23.65 -24.15
N TYR A 141 -26.91 -22.39 -24.04
CA TYR A 141 -26.53 -21.30 -24.94
C TYR A 141 -25.33 -20.48 -24.45
N ALA A 142 -24.80 -20.78 -23.26
CA ALA A 142 -23.54 -20.24 -22.75
C ALA A 142 -22.31 -21.06 -23.17
N GLU A 143 -22.44 -21.90 -24.22
CA GLU A 143 -21.33 -22.31 -25.09
C GLU A 143 -20.64 -21.04 -25.63
N GLY A 144 -19.79 -20.39 -24.83
CA GLY A 144 -19.27 -19.06 -25.16
C GLY A 144 -18.91 -18.15 -23.99
N LEU A 145 -18.89 -18.61 -22.74
CA LEU A 145 -18.27 -17.82 -21.64
C LEU A 145 -16.85 -17.34 -22.01
N MET A 146 -16.19 -18.10 -22.89
CA MET A 146 -14.97 -17.74 -23.58
C MET A 146 -15.27 -17.68 -25.09
N ASP A 147 -15.18 -16.51 -25.70
CA ASP A 147 -15.51 -16.30 -27.12
C ASP A 147 -14.47 -16.95 -28.07
N TYR A 148 -13.40 -17.50 -27.51
CA TYR A 148 -12.25 -18.07 -28.22
C TYR A 148 -11.97 -19.47 -27.70
N ASP A 149 -11.43 -20.34 -28.57
CA ASP A 149 -11.06 -21.71 -28.18
C ASP A 149 -9.92 -21.72 -27.16
N SER A 150 -8.95 -20.81 -27.26
CA SER A 150 -7.93 -20.66 -26.22
C SER A 150 -7.38 -19.24 -26.14
N TYR A 151 -6.69 -18.95 -25.04
CA TYR A 151 -6.05 -17.65 -24.83
C TYR A 151 -4.57 -17.80 -24.54
N VAL A 152 -3.78 -16.86 -25.08
CA VAL A 152 -2.40 -16.64 -24.69
C VAL A 152 -2.38 -15.46 -23.72
N VAL A 153 -1.88 -15.71 -22.51
CA VAL A 153 -1.62 -14.67 -21.51
C VAL A 153 -0.15 -14.77 -21.12
N ASP A 154 0.57 -13.65 -21.28
CA ASP A 154 2.00 -13.57 -20.97
C ASP A 154 2.36 -12.30 -20.18
N ASN A 155 3.17 -12.50 -19.13
CA ASN A 155 3.82 -11.44 -18.34
C ASN A 155 2.96 -10.24 -17.95
N LEU A 156 1.69 -10.47 -17.58
CA LEU A 156 0.77 -9.40 -17.17
C LEU A 156 1.31 -8.60 -15.98
N LYS A 157 1.28 -7.28 -16.14
CA LYS A 157 1.63 -6.29 -15.12
C LYS A 157 0.42 -5.43 -14.81
N THR A 158 0.13 -5.32 -13.53
CA THR A 158 -0.95 -4.49 -13.00
C THR A 158 -0.38 -3.35 -12.19
N LYS A 159 -1.20 -2.32 -12.01
CA LYS A 159 -0.97 -1.23 -11.09
C LYS A 159 -2.29 -0.91 -10.40
N LEU A 160 -2.31 -0.93 -9.08
CA LEU A 160 -3.44 -0.40 -8.32
C LEU A 160 -3.50 1.13 -8.50
N VAL A 161 -4.60 1.61 -9.07
CA VAL A 161 -4.85 3.05 -9.31
C VAL A 161 -5.51 3.67 -8.09
N LYS A 162 -6.52 2.99 -7.55
CA LYS A 162 -7.35 3.49 -6.44
C LYS A 162 -7.91 2.32 -5.63
N GLU A 163 -8.03 2.48 -4.31
CA GLU A 163 -8.76 1.54 -3.43
C GLU A 163 -9.44 2.34 -2.31
N GLU A 164 -10.77 2.27 -2.24
CA GLU A 164 -11.61 2.98 -1.26
C GLU A 164 -12.69 2.02 -0.73
N GLY A 165 -12.46 1.45 0.45
CA GLY A 165 -13.40 0.52 1.07
C GLY A 165 -13.60 -0.74 0.22
N ASP A 166 -14.81 -0.90 -0.32
CA ASP A 166 -15.19 -2.04 -1.15
C ASP A 166 -15.09 -1.75 -2.66
N TYR A 167 -14.44 -0.66 -3.05
CA TYR A 167 -14.19 -0.27 -4.43
C TYR A 167 -12.69 -0.19 -4.73
N ALA A 168 -12.28 -0.63 -5.93
CA ALA A 168 -10.92 -0.45 -6.41
C ALA A 168 -10.86 -0.24 -7.92
N GLU A 169 -9.78 0.39 -8.39
CA GLU A 169 -9.43 0.49 -9.81
C GLU A 169 -8.05 -0.08 -10.04
N VAL A 170 -7.93 -0.96 -11.03
CA VAL A 170 -6.68 -1.61 -11.41
C VAL A 170 -6.45 -1.39 -12.90
N GLU A 171 -5.24 -0.94 -13.21
CA GLU A 171 -4.79 -0.72 -14.57
C GLU A 171 -3.82 -1.84 -14.98
N LEU A 172 -4.07 -2.46 -16.12
CA LEU A 172 -3.10 -3.30 -16.83
C LEU A 172 -2.15 -2.39 -17.58
N VAL A 173 -0.88 -2.43 -17.19
CA VAL A 173 0.18 -1.54 -17.69
C VAL A 173 1.24 -2.28 -18.49
N GLY A 174 1.07 -3.59 -18.69
CA GLY A 174 2.00 -4.40 -19.46
C GLY A 174 1.64 -5.88 -19.54
N GLY A 175 2.34 -6.56 -20.44
CA GLY A 175 2.06 -7.96 -20.79
C GLY A 175 1.19 -8.08 -22.05
N PHE A 176 1.03 -9.31 -22.52
CA PHE A 176 0.36 -9.60 -23.78
C PHE A 176 -0.83 -10.55 -23.56
N PHE A 177 -1.92 -10.28 -24.26
CA PHE A 177 -3.14 -11.08 -24.24
C PHE A 177 -3.70 -11.30 -25.64
N GLU A 178 -3.97 -12.54 -26.01
CA GLU A 178 -4.45 -12.90 -27.35
C GLU A 178 -5.46 -14.05 -27.31
N GLY A 179 -6.44 -14.02 -28.19
CA GLY A 179 -7.38 -15.11 -28.42
C GLY A 179 -6.99 -15.95 -29.63
N ILE A 180 -7.25 -17.25 -29.55
CA ILE A 180 -7.09 -18.21 -30.64
C ILE A 180 -8.47 -18.82 -30.91
N LYS A 181 -8.94 -18.73 -32.15
CA LYS A 181 -10.22 -19.28 -32.58
C LYS A 181 -10.12 -20.80 -32.81
N ASP A 182 -11.27 -21.42 -33.00
CA ASP A 182 -11.44 -22.83 -33.34
C ASP A 182 -10.66 -23.28 -34.59
N ASP A 183 -10.58 -22.41 -35.61
CA ASP A 183 -9.79 -22.63 -36.82
C ASP A 183 -8.26 -22.41 -36.63
N GLY A 184 -7.84 -22.11 -35.40
CA GLY A 184 -6.46 -21.79 -35.03
C GLY A 184 -6.03 -20.37 -35.43
N SER A 185 -6.90 -19.57 -36.03
CA SER A 185 -6.60 -18.17 -36.34
C SER A 185 -6.44 -17.35 -35.07
N ARG A 186 -5.53 -16.38 -35.15
CA ARG A 186 -5.14 -15.54 -34.01
C ARG A 186 -5.73 -14.16 -34.14
N THR A 187 -6.11 -13.54 -33.03
CA THR A 187 -6.70 -12.18 -33.04
C THR A 187 -5.68 -11.06 -33.25
N GLY A 188 -4.37 -11.36 -33.16
CA GLY A 188 -3.30 -10.36 -33.15
C GLY A 188 -3.02 -9.80 -31.75
N GLY A 189 -3.92 -10.05 -30.80
CA GLY A 189 -3.76 -9.74 -29.38
C GLY A 189 -3.72 -8.25 -29.04
N VAL A 190 -3.39 -7.99 -27.78
CA VAL A 190 -3.19 -6.66 -27.20
C VAL A 190 -1.95 -6.68 -26.30
N ASP A 191 -1.05 -5.72 -26.52
CA ASP A 191 0.06 -5.41 -25.62
C ASP A 191 -0.37 -4.27 -24.69
N PHE A 192 -0.58 -4.59 -23.42
CA PHE A 192 -1.04 -3.61 -22.43
C PHE A 192 0.02 -2.54 -22.09
N SER A 193 1.26 -2.70 -22.55
CA SER A 193 2.28 -1.67 -22.44
C SER A 193 2.04 -0.53 -23.45
N GLN A 194 1.37 -0.83 -24.56
CA GLN A 194 1.00 0.12 -25.61
C GLN A 194 -0.45 0.58 -25.47
N TYR A 195 -1.33 -0.34 -25.05
CA TYR A 195 -2.76 -0.10 -24.88
C TYR A 195 -3.18 -0.46 -23.45
N PRO A 196 -2.82 0.36 -22.45
CA PRO A 196 -3.18 0.09 -21.06
C PRO A 196 -4.70 0.03 -20.91
N ARG A 197 -5.18 -0.78 -19.96
CA ARG A 197 -6.62 -0.98 -19.73
C ARG A 197 -6.93 -0.93 -18.26
N THR A 198 -7.87 -0.07 -17.89
CA THR A 198 -8.33 0.07 -16.51
C THR A 198 -9.67 -0.64 -16.34
N THR A 199 -9.81 -1.34 -15.21
CA THR A 199 -11.08 -1.93 -14.78
C THR A 199 -11.36 -1.51 -13.34
N SER A 200 -12.63 -1.29 -13.04
CA SER A 200 -13.11 -1.11 -11.68
C SER A 200 -13.50 -2.46 -11.08
N LEU A 201 -13.34 -2.60 -9.76
CA LEU A 201 -13.71 -3.79 -9.02
C LEU A 201 -14.57 -3.40 -7.82
N VAL A 202 -15.52 -4.28 -7.50
CA VAL A 202 -16.34 -4.17 -6.29
C VAL A 202 -16.11 -5.40 -5.42
N LYS A 203 -15.99 -5.19 -4.12
CA LYS A 203 -15.81 -6.24 -3.14
C LYS A 203 -17.17 -6.69 -2.61
N ILE A 204 -17.50 -7.96 -2.82
CA ILE A 204 -18.74 -8.58 -2.32
C ILE A 204 -18.35 -9.85 -1.57
N ASP A 205 -18.79 -9.99 -0.33
CA ASP A 205 -18.46 -11.11 0.56
C ASP A 205 -16.94 -11.39 0.67
N GLY A 206 -16.13 -10.33 0.64
CA GLY A 206 -14.67 -10.42 0.70
C GLY A 206 -13.98 -10.80 -0.61
N VAL A 207 -14.74 -10.99 -1.69
CA VAL A 207 -14.23 -11.31 -3.03
C VAL A 207 -14.29 -10.08 -3.92
N TRP A 208 -13.20 -9.78 -4.63
CA TRP A 208 -13.16 -8.72 -5.63
C TRP A 208 -13.73 -9.22 -6.95
N ILE A 209 -14.74 -8.52 -7.47
CA ILE A 209 -15.43 -8.82 -8.71
C ILE A 209 -15.10 -7.72 -9.71
N LEU A 210 -14.67 -8.11 -10.91
CA LEU A 210 -14.39 -7.18 -12.00
C LEU A 210 -15.71 -6.64 -12.55
N ASN A 211 -15.83 -5.31 -12.55
CA ASN A 211 -16.86 -4.64 -13.32
C ASN A 211 -16.45 -4.61 -14.79
N GLU A 212 -17.44 -4.60 -15.68
CA GLU A 212 -17.21 -4.54 -17.13
C GLU A 212 -16.25 -5.63 -17.67
N TYR A 213 -16.24 -6.81 -17.04
CA TYR A 213 -15.36 -7.92 -17.39
C TYR A 213 -15.49 -8.35 -18.87
N TYR A 214 -16.63 -8.06 -19.51
CA TYR A 214 -16.85 -8.31 -20.94
C TYR A 214 -15.88 -7.52 -21.82
N GLN A 215 -15.43 -6.33 -21.42
CA GLN A 215 -14.40 -5.59 -22.15
C GLN A 215 -13.01 -6.16 -21.85
N MET A 216 -12.78 -6.62 -20.62
CA MET A 216 -11.49 -7.17 -20.19
C MET A 216 -11.13 -8.47 -20.91
N LYS A 217 -12.12 -9.28 -21.31
CA LYS A 217 -11.90 -10.51 -22.09
C LYS A 217 -11.57 -10.28 -23.57
N LEU A 218 -11.66 -9.04 -24.08
CA LEU A 218 -11.42 -8.75 -25.49
C LEU A 218 -9.92 -8.66 -25.82
N PRO A 219 -9.40 -9.52 -26.71
CA PRO A 219 -7.97 -9.62 -27.03
C PRO A 219 -7.58 -8.67 -28.18
N TYR A 220 -8.05 -7.44 -28.12
CA TYR A 220 -7.75 -6.37 -29.08
C TYR A 220 -7.83 -5.01 -28.38
N PRO A 221 -7.17 -3.97 -28.90
CA PRO A 221 -7.29 -2.61 -28.38
C PRO A 221 -8.74 -2.13 -28.39
N LEU A 222 -9.18 -1.50 -27.31
CA LEU A 222 -10.48 -0.85 -27.27
C LEU A 222 -10.33 0.55 -27.88
N PRO A 223 -11.28 1.01 -28.71
CA PRO A 223 -11.26 2.39 -29.15
C PRO A 223 -11.33 3.29 -27.91
N GLU A 224 -10.50 4.35 -27.88
CA GLU A 224 -10.66 5.41 -26.90
C GLU A 224 -12.09 5.95 -27.06
N VAL A 225 -12.89 5.88 -25.99
CA VAL A 225 -14.21 6.51 -25.98
C VAL A 225 -13.95 8.01 -26.14
N GLY A 226 -14.14 8.51 -27.36
CA GLY A 226 -14.09 9.95 -27.63
C GLY A 226 -15.11 10.69 -26.77
N PRO A 227 -15.00 12.03 -26.64
CA PRO A 227 -15.99 12.80 -25.89
C PRO A 227 -17.38 12.44 -26.40
N GLU A 228 -18.27 12.06 -25.48
CA GLU A 228 -19.65 11.66 -25.75
C GLU A 228 -20.26 12.64 -26.76
N LEU A 229 -20.49 12.18 -27.98
CA LEU A 229 -21.34 12.92 -28.90
C LEU A 229 -22.73 12.94 -28.24
N PRO A 230 -23.35 14.11 -28.07
CA PRO A 230 -24.63 14.21 -27.36
C PRO A 230 -25.63 13.26 -28.02
N GLU A 231 -26.23 12.38 -27.21
CA GLU A 231 -27.05 11.24 -27.66
C GLU A 231 -28.30 11.64 -28.45
N PHE A 232 -28.64 12.92 -28.52
CA PHE A 232 -29.76 13.41 -29.32
C PHE A 232 -29.40 14.76 -29.95
N PRO A 233 -29.51 14.93 -31.29
CA PRO A 233 -29.56 16.28 -31.83
C PRO A 233 -30.81 16.94 -31.24
N GLU A 234 -30.62 18.08 -30.57
CA GLU A 234 -31.73 18.96 -30.20
C GLU A 234 -32.52 19.23 -31.49
N VAL A 235 -33.74 18.70 -31.56
CA VAL A 235 -34.64 18.98 -32.67
C VAL A 235 -35.00 20.45 -32.50
N GLU A 236 -34.29 21.32 -33.22
CA GLU A 236 -34.63 22.73 -33.31
C GLU A 236 -36.09 22.81 -33.76
N GLY A 237 -36.95 23.26 -32.84
CA GLY A 237 -38.35 23.48 -33.09
C GLY A 237 -38.49 24.48 -34.23
N SER A 238 -38.93 24.01 -35.38
CA SER A 238 -39.38 24.87 -36.47
C SER A 238 -40.61 25.65 -35.99
N SER A 239 -40.40 26.92 -35.62
CA SER A 239 -41.44 27.93 -35.46
C SER A 239 -41.63 28.75 -36.72
#